data_AF-A0AAW2QNC6-F1
#
_entry.id   AF-A0AAW2QNC6-F1
#
_cell.length_a   1.000
_cell.length_b   1.000
_cell.length_c   1.000
_cell.angle_alpha   90.00
_cell.angle_beta   90.00
_cell.angle_gamma   90.00
#
_symmetry.space_group_name_H-M   'P 1'
#
loop_
_entity.id
_entity.type
_entity.pdbx_description
1 polymer ?
#
loop_
_entity_poly.entity_id
_entity_poly.type
_entity_poly.pdbx_seq_one_letter_code
_entity_poly.pdbx_strand_id
1 'polypeptide(L)'
;MIGEVYSRVGSSLPFDIWQSTIESQYAERSDAILLVVIPASQAPEVASAKAIRIAKELDGECTRTVGIISKIDQASSEPKVLAAVQALLLSQGPRSTADIPWVALIGQSVSIATAQSGTVGTDSSLETAWRAESESLKSILTGAPQSKLGD
;
A
#
# COMPACT_ATOMS: atom_id res chain seq x y z
N MET A 1 -4.34 26.02 -14.01
CA MET A 1 -3.31 25.17 -14.63
C MET A 1 -3.59 23.65 -14.53
N ILE A 2 -4.82 23.22 -14.23
CA ILE A 2 -5.24 21.81 -14.26
C ILE A 2 -6.21 21.49 -15.42
N GLY A 3 -6.81 22.53 -16.02
CA GLY A 3 -7.75 22.37 -17.14
C GLY A 3 -7.08 22.23 -18.52
N GLU A 4 -5.81 22.57 -18.67
CA GLU A 4 -5.13 22.57 -19.98
C GLU A 4 -4.52 21.20 -20.34
N VAL A 5 -4.31 20.33 -19.34
CA VAL A 5 -3.86 18.94 -19.57
C VAL A 5 -5.01 18.07 -20.11
N TYR A 6 -6.26 18.39 -19.76
CA TYR A 6 -7.45 17.67 -20.22
C TYR A 6 -7.73 17.84 -21.73
N SER A 7 -7.26 18.94 -22.35
CA SER A 7 -7.59 19.26 -23.75
C SER A 7 -6.66 18.61 -24.78
N ARG A 8 -5.49 18.11 -24.38
CA ARG A 8 -4.45 17.64 -25.32
C ARG A 8 -4.32 16.12 -25.43
N VAL A 9 -4.96 15.36 -24.56
CA VAL A 9 -4.92 13.89 -24.59
C VAL A 9 -6.32 13.37 -24.83
N GLY A 10 -6.60 13.09 -26.10
CA GLY A 10 -7.89 12.61 -26.59
C GLY A 10 -8.37 11.37 -25.84
N SER A 11 -9.69 11.27 -25.75
CA SER A 11 -10.51 10.27 -25.04
C SER A 11 -10.46 8.85 -25.63
N SER A 12 -9.29 8.34 -26.02
CA SER A 12 -9.17 7.07 -26.75
C SER A 12 -8.01 6.16 -26.36
N LEU A 13 -7.25 6.48 -25.31
CA LEU A 13 -6.24 5.54 -24.80
C LEU A 13 -6.86 4.56 -23.79
N PRO A 14 -6.68 3.23 -23.97
CA PRO A 14 -7.12 2.24 -23.00
C PRO A 14 -6.51 2.51 -21.62
N PHE A 15 -7.27 2.18 -20.56
CA PHE A 15 -6.89 2.41 -19.15
C PHE A 15 -5.48 1.92 -18.84
N ASP A 16 -5.06 0.78 -19.39
CA ASP A 16 -3.72 0.23 -19.23
C ASP A 16 -2.61 1.12 -19.80
N ILE A 17 -2.85 1.79 -20.93
CA ILE A 17 -1.89 2.72 -21.55
C ILE A 17 -1.81 4.00 -20.72
N TRP A 18 -2.95 4.51 -20.25
CA TRP A 18 -2.99 5.68 -19.38
C TRP A 18 -2.27 5.44 -18.04
N GLN A 19 -2.48 4.27 -17.44
CA GLN A 19 -1.81 3.84 -16.23
C GLN A 19 -0.28 3.74 -16.44
N SER A 20 0.18 3.10 -17.52
CA SER A 20 1.62 3.03 -17.83
C SER A 20 2.26 4.40 -18.08
N THR A 21 1.52 5.34 -18.68
CA THR A 21 2.03 6.69 -19.00
C THR A 21 2.21 7.55 -17.75
N ILE A 22 1.27 7.47 -16.80
CA ILE A 22 1.35 8.22 -15.54
C ILE A 22 2.33 7.57 -14.58
N GLU A 23 2.41 6.24 -14.56
CA GLU A 23 3.45 5.52 -13.81
C GLU A 23 4.83 5.97 -14.26
N SER A 24 5.14 6.01 -15.56
CA SER A 24 6.43 6.50 -16.06
C SER A 24 6.73 7.96 -15.68
N GLN A 25 5.79 8.89 -15.87
CA GLN A 25 6.09 10.32 -15.65
C GLN A 25 6.40 10.70 -14.19
N TYR A 26 5.80 10.01 -13.22
CA TYR A 26 6.01 10.30 -11.80
C TYR A 26 7.02 9.35 -11.17
N ALA A 27 7.02 8.07 -11.54
CA ALA A 27 7.81 7.06 -10.86
C ALA A 27 9.27 7.02 -11.35
N GLU A 28 9.59 7.53 -12.55
CA GLU A 28 10.96 7.66 -13.05
C GLU A 28 11.75 8.79 -12.36
N ARG A 29 11.05 9.71 -11.68
CA ARG A 29 11.72 10.81 -10.98
C ARG A 29 12.47 10.29 -9.76
N SER A 30 13.72 10.70 -9.60
CA SER A 30 14.55 10.31 -8.47
C SER A 30 14.06 10.85 -7.12
N ASP A 31 13.23 11.90 -7.11
CA ASP A 31 12.62 12.48 -5.91
C ASP A 31 11.25 11.87 -5.56
N ALA A 32 10.76 10.89 -6.33
CA ALA A 32 9.52 10.20 -6.05
C ALA A 32 9.75 8.95 -5.19
N ILE A 33 8.95 8.81 -4.14
CA ILE A 33 8.85 7.57 -3.34
C ILE A 33 7.87 6.63 -4.04
N LEU A 34 8.29 5.39 -4.27
CA LEU A 34 7.47 4.34 -4.85
C LEU A 34 6.71 3.60 -3.74
N LEU A 35 5.38 3.66 -3.78
CA LEU A 35 4.53 2.93 -2.84
C LEU A 35 3.95 1.69 -3.52
N VAL A 36 4.40 0.50 -3.10
CA VAL A 36 3.89 -0.77 -3.62
C VAL A 36 2.82 -1.32 -2.69
N VAL A 37 1.56 -1.22 -3.09
CA VAL A 37 0.43 -1.71 -2.29
C VAL A 37 -0.01 -3.09 -2.78
N ILE A 38 -0.02 -4.07 -1.88
CA ILE A 38 -0.57 -5.41 -2.12
C ILE A 38 -1.62 -5.74 -1.05
N PRO A 39 -2.68 -6.51 -1.36
CA PRO A 39 -3.54 -7.10 -0.35
C PRO A 39 -2.83 -8.25 0.38
N ALA A 40 -3.21 -8.49 1.63
CA ALA A 40 -2.67 -9.55 2.48
C ALA A 40 -2.69 -10.91 1.78
N SER A 41 -3.79 -11.24 1.09
CA SER A 41 -3.97 -12.49 0.34
C SER A 41 -2.90 -12.75 -0.72
N GLN A 42 -2.22 -11.71 -1.22
CA GLN A 42 -1.13 -11.82 -2.18
C GLN A 42 0.26 -11.95 -1.54
N ALA A 43 0.39 -11.80 -0.22
CA ALA A 43 1.67 -11.90 0.48
C ALA A 43 2.44 -13.22 0.20
N PRO A 44 1.81 -14.41 0.14
CA PRO A 44 2.52 -15.66 -0.15
C PRO A 44 3.19 -15.69 -1.54
N GLU A 45 2.67 -14.92 -2.49
CA GLU A 45 3.12 -14.88 -3.88
C GLU A 45 3.70 -13.51 -4.26
N VAL A 46 4.07 -12.69 -3.27
CA VAL A 46 4.49 -11.30 -3.49
C VAL A 46 5.63 -11.15 -4.51
N ALA A 47 6.52 -12.14 -4.62
CA ALA A 47 7.61 -12.15 -5.59
C ALA A 47 7.15 -12.14 -7.06
N SER A 48 5.94 -12.65 -7.35
CA SER A 48 5.36 -12.65 -8.70
C SER A 48 4.52 -11.41 -8.99
N ALA A 49 4.31 -10.53 -7.99
CA ALA A 49 3.47 -9.36 -8.14
C ALA A 49 4.02 -8.40 -9.21
N LYS A 50 3.16 -7.99 -10.15
CA LYS A 50 3.51 -7.02 -11.21
C LYS A 50 4.05 -5.72 -10.62
N ALA A 51 3.47 -5.23 -9.52
CA ALA A 51 3.90 -4.01 -8.85
C ALA A 51 5.35 -4.10 -8.33
N ILE A 52 5.78 -5.27 -7.86
CA ILE A 52 7.17 -5.49 -7.42
C ILE A 52 8.13 -5.47 -8.60
N ARG A 53 7.74 -6.07 -9.73
CA ARG A 53 8.55 -6.03 -10.95
C ARG A 53 8.76 -4.60 -11.44
N ILE A 54 7.68 -3.82 -11.52
CA ILE A 54 7.74 -2.42 -11.93
C ILE A 54 8.58 -1.59 -10.95
N ALA A 55 8.39 -1.77 -9.64
CA ALA A 55 9.19 -1.06 -8.64
C ALA A 55 10.69 -1.35 -8.80
N LYS A 56 11.07 -2.59 -9.11
CA LYS A 56 12.48 -2.95 -9.37
C LYS A 56 13.03 -2.42 -10.69
N GLU A 57 12.19 -2.32 -11.72
CA GLU A 57 12.59 -1.69 -12.99
C GLU A 57 12.91 -0.20 -12.79
N LEU A 58 12.25 0.46 -11.83
CA LEU A 58 12.42 1.89 -11.53
C LEU A 58 13.40 2.18 -10.37
N ASP A 59 13.57 1.24 -9.45
CA ASP A 59 14.37 1.36 -8.23
C ASP A 59 14.94 -0.03 -7.84
N GLY A 60 15.96 -0.48 -8.59
CA GLY A 60 16.54 -1.82 -8.44
C GLY A 60 17.09 -2.13 -7.04
N GLU A 61 17.61 -1.10 -6.36
CA GLU A 61 18.14 -1.19 -4.98
C GLU A 61 17.05 -0.92 -3.92
N CYS A 62 15.81 -0.65 -4.31
CA CYS A 62 14.67 -0.42 -3.42
C CYS A 62 14.86 0.73 -2.41
N THR A 63 15.76 1.68 -2.70
CA THR A 63 16.14 2.79 -1.79
C THR A 63 15.05 3.83 -1.57
N ARG A 64 14.10 3.93 -2.50
CA ARG A 64 12.96 4.85 -2.49
C ARG A 64 11.64 4.09 -2.61
N THR A 65 11.64 2.79 -2.35
CA THR A 65 10.47 1.92 -2.44
C THR A 65 9.99 1.50 -1.05
N VAL A 66 8.69 1.62 -0.80
CA VAL A 66 8.05 1.15 0.44
C VAL A 66 6.91 0.21 0.09
N GLY A 67 6.89 -0.97 0.71
CA GLY A 67 5.86 -1.97 0.53
C GLY A 67 4.75 -1.81 1.56
N ILE A 68 3.49 -1.87 1.11
CA ILE A 68 2.30 -1.77 1.93
C ILE A 68 1.48 -3.05 1.77
N ILE A 69 1.18 -3.69 2.90
CA ILE A 69 0.32 -4.87 2.97
C ILE A 69 -1.02 -4.44 3.55
N SER A 70 -2.05 -4.41 2.70
CA SER A 70 -3.40 -3.96 3.03
C SER A 70 -4.34 -5.12 3.36
N LYS A 71 -5.53 -4.82 3.91
CA LYS A 71 -6.62 -5.79 4.13
C LYS A 71 -6.21 -6.99 5.00
N ILE A 72 -5.41 -6.73 6.04
CA ILE A 72 -4.96 -7.76 6.99
C ILE A 72 -6.14 -8.44 7.68
N ASP A 73 -7.22 -7.71 7.92
CA ASP A 73 -8.48 -8.19 8.50
C ASP A 73 -9.10 -9.34 7.70
N GLN A 74 -9.01 -9.29 6.37
CA GLN A 74 -9.57 -10.31 5.49
C GLN A 74 -8.76 -11.61 5.51
N ALA A 75 -7.48 -11.55 5.90
CA ALA A 75 -6.59 -12.70 6.02
C ALA A 75 -6.54 -13.27 7.46
N SER A 76 -7.29 -12.71 8.41
CA SER A 76 -7.25 -13.11 9.83
C SER A 76 -7.56 -14.58 10.08
N SER A 77 -8.34 -15.21 9.19
CA SER A 77 -8.69 -16.64 9.25
C SER A 77 -7.75 -17.54 8.44
N GLU A 78 -6.71 -16.99 7.82
CA GLU A 78 -5.80 -17.70 6.92
C GLU A 78 -4.35 -17.75 7.48
N PRO A 79 -4.00 -18.76 8.29
CA PRO A 79 -2.69 -18.83 8.95
C PRO A 79 -1.49 -18.78 8.00
N LYS A 80 -1.62 -19.38 6.80
CA LYS A 80 -0.57 -19.36 5.78
C LYS A 80 -0.31 -17.94 5.26
N VAL A 81 -1.37 -17.17 5.08
CA VAL A 81 -1.29 -15.78 4.62
C VAL A 81 -0.67 -14.91 5.71
N LEU A 82 -1.13 -15.03 6.95
CA LEU A 82 -0.57 -14.29 8.09
C LEU A 82 0.91 -14.58 8.31
N ALA A 83 1.34 -15.84 8.19
CA ALA A 83 2.74 -16.22 8.29
C ALA A 83 3.59 -15.55 7.19
N ALA A 84 3.07 -15.47 5.95
CA ALA A 84 3.76 -14.79 4.86
C ALA A 84 3.83 -13.27 5.09
N VAL A 85 2.74 -12.64 5.56
CA VAL A 85 2.73 -11.22 5.94
C VAL A 85 3.78 -10.96 7.03
N GLN A 86 3.82 -11.79 8.06
CA GLN A 86 4.77 -11.63 9.15
C GLN A 86 6.21 -11.80 8.69
N ALA A 87 6.48 -12.76 7.80
CA ALA A 87 7.79 -12.90 7.17
C ALA A 87 8.19 -11.63 6.41
N LEU A 88 7.27 -11.00 5.66
CA LEU A 88 7.56 -9.74 4.96
C LEU A 88 7.86 -8.59 5.93
N LEU A 89 7.09 -8.44 7.00
CA LEU A 89 7.30 -7.40 8.01
C LEU A 89 8.62 -7.57 8.78
N LEU A 90 9.11 -8.80 8.91
CA LEU A 90 10.39 -9.13 9.52
C LEU A 90 11.56 -9.13 8.51
N SER A 91 11.33 -8.70 7.26
CA SER A 91 12.32 -8.78 6.17
C SER A 91 12.84 -10.20 5.91
N GLN A 92 12.04 -11.22 6.24
CA GLN A 92 12.27 -12.65 6.00
C GLN A 92 11.47 -13.19 4.80
N GLY A 93 10.85 -12.30 4.03
CA GLY A 93 10.17 -12.67 2.79
C GLY A 93 11.14 -13.17 1.70
N PRO A 94 10.63 -13.40 0.47
CA PRO A 94 11.46 -13.75 -0.67
C PRO A 94 12.64 -12.80 -0.83
N ARG A 95 13.80 -13.31 -1.26
CA ARG A 95 15.01 -12.48 -1.50
C ARG A 95 14.75 -11.31 -2.45
N SER A 96 13.82 -11.47 -3.39
CA SER A 96 13.41 -10.42 -4.30
C SER A 96 12.71 -9.24 -3.60
N THR A 97 12.23 -9.38 -2.37
CA THR A 97 11.51 -8.31 -1.66
C THR A 97 12.09 -8.02 -0.29
N ALA A 98 13.29 -8.53 0.00
CA ALA A 98 13.94 -8.40 1.31
C ALA A 98 14.41 -6.96 1.59
N ASP A 99 14.85 -6.26 0.54
CA ASP A 99 15.33 -4.87 0.61
C ASP A 99 14.18 -3.84 0.66
N ILE A 100 12.93 -4.29 0.47
CA ILE A 100 11.76 -3.43 0.54
C ILE A 100 11.31 -3.36 2.01
N PRO A 101 11.28 -2.19 2.65
CA PRO A 101 10.64 -2.01 3.94
C PRO A 101 9.13 -2.20 3.80
N TRP A 102 8.57 -3.17 4.53
CA TRP A 102 7.14 -3.47 4.53
C TRP A 102 6.42 -2.85 5.74
N VAL A 103 5.21 -2.35 5.52
CA VAL A 103 4.28 -1.86 6.55
C VAL A 103 2.92 -2.52 6.35
N ALA A 104 2.26 -2.91 7.44
CA ALA A 104 0.93 -3.51 7.40
C ALA A 104 -0.15 -2.51 7.83
N LEU A 105 -1.29 -2.54 7.14
CA LEU A 105 -2.46 -1.72 7.43
C LEU A 105 -3.77 -2.46 7.20
N ILE A 106 -4.79 -2.12 7.98
CA ILE A 106 -6.17 -2.56 7.77
C ILE A 106 -6.89 -1.39 7.13
N GLY A 107 -6.60 -1.13 5.85
CA GLY A 107 -7.16 0.02 5.16
C GLY A 107 -8.68 0.06 5.28
N GLN A 108 -9.21 1.08 5.97
CA GLN A 108 -10.64 1.32 6.03
C GLN A 108 -11.18 1.43 4.59
N SER A 109 -12.08 0.53 4.22
CA SER A 109 -12.76 0.57 2.94
C SER A 109 -13.54 1.87 2.84
N VAL A 110 -13.03 2.82 2.04
CA VAL A 110 -13.73 3.99 1.47
C VAL A 110 -14.97 4.45 2.25
N SER A 111 -14.79 5.23 3.31
CA SER A 111 -15.87 6.07 3.89
C SER A 111 -15.41 7.42 4.44
N ILE A 112 -14.09 7.69 4.47
CA ILE A 112 -13.58 8.99 4.96
C ILE A 112 -13.82 10.13 3.95
N ALA A 113 -14.16 9.85 2.69
CA ALA A 113 -14.28 10.89 1.66
C ALA A 113 -15.69 11.50 1.46
N THR A 114 -16.74 11.04 2.15
CA THR A 114 -18.12 11.58 1.97
C THR A 114 -18.72 12.28 3.17
N ALA A 115 -18.01 12.40 4.29
CA ALA A 115 -18.51 13.12 5.47
C ALA A 115 -18.05 14.60 5.53
N GLN A 116 -17.38 15.12 4.51
CA GLN A 116 -17.10 16.56 4.40
C GLN A 116 -18.23 17.28 3.66
N SER A 117 -19.39 17.39 4.30
CA SER A 117 -20.26 18.54 4.12
C SER A 117 -21.16 18.73 5.33
N GLY A 118 -20.57 19.24 6.42
CA GLY A 118 -21.32 19.90 7.47
C GLY A 118 -21.04 19.37 8.87
N THR A 119 -20.46 20.26 9.69
CA THR A 119 -20.35 20.21 11.16
C THR A 119 -19.00 19.79 11.71
N VAL A 120 -18.33 20.82 12.24
CA VAL A 120 -17.12 20.83 13.04
C VAL A 120 -17.32 19.93 14.28
N GLY A 121 -16.59 18.82 14.33
CA GLY A 121 -16.56 17.87 15.46
C GLY A 121 -15.83 16.54 15.21
N THR A 122 -14.91 16.48 14.24
CA THR A 122 -14.46 15.23 13.59
C THR A 122 -13.08 14.72 14.02
N ASP A 123 -12.29 15.45 14.80
CA ASP A 123 -10.93 15.02 15.21
C ASP A 123 -10.92 13.77 16.10
N SER A 124 -12.00 13.53 16.86
CA SER A 124 -12.15 12.35 17.72
C SER A 124 -12.44 11.05 16.93
N SER A 125 -13.09 11.17 15.76
CA SER A 125 -13.56 10.00 14.99
C SER A 125 -12.43 9.31 14.22
N LEU A 126 -11.51 10.08 13.64
CA LEU A 126 -10.32 9.55 12.96
C LEU A 126 -9.37 8.90 13.97
N GLU A 127 -9.11 9.58 15.08
CA GLU A 127 -8.23 9.09 16.14
C GLU A 127 -8.77 7.78 16.75
N THR A 128 -10.09 7.67 16.94
CA THR A 128 -10.73 6.45 17.45
C THR A 128 -10.69 5.32 16.42
N ALA A 129 -10.94 5.62 15.14
CA ALA A 129 -10.85 4.66 14.05
C ALA A 129 -9.42 4.11 13.88
N TRP A 130 -8.43 4.99 13.95
CA TRP A 130 -7.01 4.64 13.89
C TRP A 130 -6.60 3.76 15.06
N ARG A 131 -6.99 4.12 16.29
CA ARG A 131 -6.72 3.30 17.49
C ARG A 131 -7.31 1.90 17.38
N ALA A 132 -8.55 1.78 16.90
CA ALA A 132 -9.20 0.50 16.68
C ALA A 132 -8.48 -0.35 15.62
N GLU A 133 -7.96 0.29 14.56
CA GLU A 133 -7.13 -0.36 13.55
C GLU A 133 -5.80 -0.85 14.13
N SER A 134 -5.08 -0.01 14.87
CA SER A 134 -3.82 -0.39 15.51
C SER A 134 -4.00 -1.53 16.52
N GLU A 135 -5.09 -1.55 17.30
CA GLU A 135 -5.41 -2.66 18.20
C GLU A 135 -5.73 -3.95 17.43
N SER A 136 -6.49 -3.84 16.34
CA SER A 136 -6.83 -4.99 15.49
C SER A 136 -5.57 -5.58 14.83
N LEU A 137 -4.67 -4.73 14.31
CA LEU A 137 -3.39 -5.13 13.76
C LEU A 137 -2.53 -5.86 14.80
N LYS A 138 -2.45 -5.34 16.02
CA LYS A 138 -1.71 -5.97 17.13
C LYS A 138 -2.29 -7.34 17.50
N SER A 139 -3.61 -7.48 17.47
CA SER A 139 -4.29 -8.75 17.74
C SER A 139 -4.04 -9.80 16.66
N ILE A 140 -4.04 -9.40 15.39
CA ILE A 140 -3.87 -10.30 14.24
C ILE A 140 -2.38 -10.66 14.02
N LEU A 141 -1.47 -9.70 14.20
CA LEU A 141 -0.04 -9.83 13.89
C LEU A 141 0.81 -9.87 15.18
N THR A 142 0.58 -10.86 16.02
CA THR A 142 1.14 -10.96 17.38
C THR A 142 2.67 -11.00 17.48
N GLY A 143 3.40 -11.26 16.40
CA GLY A 143 4.87 -11.22 16.39
C GLY A 143 5.46 -10.29 15.33
N ALA A 144 4.71 -9.31 14.84
CA ALA A 144 5.25 -8.25 14.00
C ALA A 144 5.83 -7.10 14.86
N PRO A 145 6.93 -6.45 14.43
CA PRO A 145 7.48 -5.31 15.14
C PRO A 145 6.51 -4.13 15.08
N GLN A 146 6.26 -3.49 16.23
CA GLN A 146 5.27 -2.40 16.34
C GLN A 146 5.57 -1.22 15.42
N SER A 147 6.85 -0.94 15.15
CA SER A 147 7.29 0.11 14.20
C SER A 147 6.87 -0.12 12.74
N LYS A 148 6.30 -1.28 12.42
CA LYS A 148 5.85 -1.67 11.06
C LYS A 148 4.32 -1.84 10.98
N LEU A 149 3.62 -1.60 12.08
CA LEU A 149 2.17 -1.45 12.12
C LEU A 149 1.91 0.06 12.02
N GLY A 150 0.93 0.50 11.22
CA GLY A 150 0.60 1.92 11.15
C GLY A 150 0.27 2.49 12.54
N ASP A 151 1.09 3.44 13.01
CA ASP A 151 0.86 4.33 14.16
C ASP A 151 0.90 5.79 13.67
#